data_AF-A0A2V7KLG5-F1
#
_entry.id   AF-A0A2V7KLG5-F1
#
_cell.length_a   1.000
_cell.length_b   1.000
_cell.length_c   1.000
_cell.angle_alpha   90.00
_cell.angle_beta   90.00
_cell.angle_gamma   90.00
#
_symmetry.space_group_name_H-M   'P 1'
#
loop_
_entity.id
_entity.type
_entity.pdbx_description
1 polymer ?
#
loop_
_entity_poly.entity_id
_entity_poly.type
_entity_poly.pdbx_seq_one_letter_code
_entity_poly.pdbx_strand_id
1 'polypeptide(L)'
;MVPSQRPPVADADLLQRVVQRDATALIELERRHRPSLYAQAYGMLMDSTLAEGVVREVFAQLWSVADRLVVRRSLWSWLRLLAKDLARGRAGAPRCEIPTKSDTAEDK
;
A
#
# COMPACT_ATOMS: atom_id res chain seq x y z
N MET A 1 -21.21 -24.36 -14.85
CA MET A 1 -21.30 -23.25 -13.87
C MET A 1 -20.36 -22.14 -14.35
N VAL A 2 -20.92 -21.03 -14.84
CA VAL A 2 -20.13 -19.85 -15.23
C VAL A 2 -19.83 -19.09 -13.94
N PRO A 3 -18.56 -18.73 -13.62
CA PRO A 3 -18.30 -17.91 -12.45
C PRO A 3 -18.98 -16.56 -12.68
N SER A 4 -19.88 -16.20 -11.77
CA SER A 4 -20.53 -14.90 -11.72
C SER A 4 -19.46 -13.83 -11.60
N GLN A 5 -19.00 -13.31 -12.74
CA GLN A 5 -18.11 -12.17 -12.80
C GLN A 5 -18.92 -10.96 -12.34
N ARG A 6 -19.01 -10.77 -11.02
CA ARG A 6 -19.47 -9.51 -10.45
C ARG A 6 -18.61 -8.44 -11.11
N PRO A 7 -19.21 -7.44 -11.79
CA PRO A 7 -18.43 -6.42 -12.49
C PRO A 7 -17.44 -5.83 -11.48
N PRO A 8 -16.19 -5.59 -11.91
CA PRO A 8 -15.17 -5.08 -10.99
C PRO A 8 -15.69 -3.78 -10.38
N VAL A 9 -15.95 -3.82 -9.07
CA VAL A 9 -16.38 -2.64 -8.30
C VAL A 9 -15.36 -1.52 -8.57
N ALA A 10 -15.85 -0.35 -8.96
CA ALA A 10 -14.98 0.77 -9.31
C ALA A 10 -14.20 1.21 -8.06
N ASP A 11 -12.99 1.72 -8.25
CA ASP A 11 -12.17 2.21 -7.13
C ASP A 11 -12.88 3.33 -6.34
N ALA A 12 -13.76 4.09 -7.00
CA ALA A 12 -14.59 5.12 -6.38
C ALA A 12 -15.60 4.52 -5.38
N ASP A 13 -16.25 3.42 -5.73
CA ASP A 13 -17.24 2.76 -4.86
C ASP A 13 -16.56 2.10 -3.65
N LEU A 14 -15.39 1.47 -3.88
CA LEU A 14 -14.58 0.95 -2.79
C LEU A 14 -14.12 2.08 -1.86
N LEU A 15 -13.73 3.23 -2.41
CA LEU A 15 -13.36 4.40 -1.60
C LEU A 15 -14.54 4.91 -0.76
N GLN A 16 -15.75 4.99 -1.32
CA GLN A 16 -16.95 5.37 -0.56
C GLN A 16 -17.21 4.44 0.62
N ARG A 17 -17.00 3.13 0.43
CA ARG A 17 -17.11 2.14 1.52
C ARG A 17 -16.00 2.31 2.56
N VAL A 18 -14.77 2.63 2.13
CA VAL A 18 -13.67 2.95 3.05
C VAL A 18 -13.98 4.19 3.90
N VAL A 19 -14.62 5.22 3.33
CA VAL A 19 -15.14 6.38 4.10
C VAL A 19 -16.17 5.95 5.14
N GLN A 20 -17.01 4.97 4.83
CA GLN A 20 -17.94 4.37 5.80
C GLN A 20 -17.26 3.43 6.81
N ARG A 21 -15.92 3.42 6.86
CA ARG A 21 -15.11 2.55 7.72
C ARG A 21 -15.35 1.06 7.47
N ASP A 22 -15.62 0.67 6.23
CA ASP A 22 -15.64 -0.73 5.81
C ASP A 22 -14.22 -1.24 5.53
N ALA A 23 -13.68 -2.02 6.47
CA ALA A 23 -12.35 -2.63 6.36
C ALA A 23 -12.24 -3.59 5.16
N THR A 24 -13.34 -4.23 4.75
CA THR A 24 -13.36 -5.16 3.61
C THR A 24 -13.07 -4.43 2.30
N ALA A 25 -13.59 -3.21 2.16
CA ALA A 25 -13.34 -2.39 0.98
C ALA A 25 -11.87 -1.94 0.89
N LEU A 26 -11.24 -1.66 2.05
CA LEU A 26 -9.81 -1.35 2.11
C LEU A 26 -8.97 -2.55 1.67
N ILE A 27 -9.30 -3.76 2.16
CA ILE A 27 -8.59 -4.99 1.80
C ILE A 27 -8.70 -5.28 0.28
N GLU A 28 -9.87 -5.08 -0.32
CA GLU A 28 -10.03 -5.25 -1.77
C GLU A 28 -9.22 -4.23 -2.59
N LEU A 29 -9.17 -2.97 -2.13
CA LEU A 29 -8.31 -1.94 -2.72
C LEU A 29 -6.84 -2.30 -2.59
N GLU A 30 -6.42 -2.76 -1.41
CA GLU A 30 -5.07 -3.22 -1.16
C GLU A 30 -4.70 -4.37 -2.09
N ARG A 31 -5.52 -5.43 -2.14
CA ARG A 31 -5.25 -6.60 -2.99
C ARG A 31 -5.11 -6.23 -4.48
N ARG A 32 -5.91 -5.27 -4.96
CA ARG A 32 -5.88 -4.81 -6.36
C ARG A 32 -4.63 -3.98 -6.67
N HIS A 33 -4.25 -3.06 -5.77
CA HIS A 33 -3.25 -2.03 -6.05
C HIS A 33 -1.86 -2.33 -5.47
N ARG A 34 -1.77 -3.22 -4.48
CA ARG A 34 -0.52 -3.63 -3.81
C ARG A 34 0.57 -4.06 -4.78
N PRO A 35 0.35 -4.95 -5.77
CA PRO A 35 1.44 -5.40 -6.66
C PRO A 35 2.06 -4.24 -7.45
N SER A 36 1.23 -3.31 -7.92
CA SER A 36 1.68 -2.16 -8.71
C SER A 36 2.41 -1.12 -7.85
N LEU A 37 1.92 -0.85 -6.64
CA LEU A 37 2.60 0.05 -5.69
C LEU A 37 3.92 -0.54 -5.18
N TYR A 38 3.94 -1.86 -4.93
CA TYR A 38 5.15 -2.57 -4.55
C TYR A 38 6.21 -2.47 -5.65
N ALA A 39 5.86 -2.77 -6.90
CA ALA A 39 6.79 -2.66 -8.03
C ALA A 39 7.35 -1.24 -8.18
N GLN A 40 6.50 -0.22 -8.02
CA GLN A 40 6.92 1.18 -8.05
C GLN A 40 7.90 1.52 -6.91
N ALA A 41 7.57 1.17 -5.67
CA ALA A 41 8.42 1.47 -4.51
C ALA A 41 9.74 0.69 -4.54
N TYR A 42 9.67 -0.58 -4.91
CA TYR A 42 10.85 -1.43 -5.10
C TYR A 42 11.76 -0.86 -6.19
N GLY A 43 11.19 -0.36 -7.30
CA GLY A 43 11.93 0.35 -8.35
C GLY A 43 12.71 1.58 -7.90
N MET A 44 12.34 2.19 -6.76
CA MET A 44 13.02 3.36 -6.18
C MET A 44 13.98 3.00 -5.05
N LEU A 45 13.66 1.95 -4.29
CA LEU A 45 14.35 1.60 -3.03
C LEU A 45 15.30 0.42 -3.16
N MET A 46 15.05 -0.48 -4.12
CA MET A 46 15.77 -1.76 -4.31
C MET A 46 15.83 -2.64 -3.05
N ASP A 47 14.87 -2.46 -2.14
CA ASP A 47 14.78 -3.14 -0.85
C ASP A 47 13.32 -3.58 -0.65
N SER A 48 13.12 -4.88 -0.44
CA SER A 48 11.78 -5.48 -0.30
C SER A 48 11.11 -5.04 1.00
N THR A 49 11.84 -4.99 2.13
CA THR A 49 11.32 -4.57 3.43
C THR A 49 10.86 -3.12 3.39
N LEU A 50 11.66 -2.23 2.81
CA LEU A 50 11.29 -0.83 2.64
C LEU A 50 10.13 -0.69 1.65
N ALA A 51 10.12 -1.43 0.53
CA ALA A 51 9.03 -1.36 -0.44
C ALA A 51 7.69 -1.82 0.18
N GLU A 52 7.66 -2.94 0.90
CA GLU A 52 6.47 -3.41 1.59
C GLU A 52 5.98 -2.42 2.65
N GLY A 53 6.91 -1.83 3.40
CA GLY A 53 6.55 -0.82 4.38
C GLY A 53 5.94 0.42 3.73
N VAL A 54 6.31 0.77 2.49
CA VAL A 54 5.73 1.92 1.78
C VAL A 54 4.28 1.57 1.44
N VAL A 55 4.05 0.37 0.92
CA VAL A 55 2.69 -0.09 0.59
C VAL A 55 1.78 -0.09 1.82
N ARG A 56 2.23 -0.66 2.94
CA ARG A 56 1.46 -0.68 4.20
C ARG A 56 1.12 0.74 4.66
N GLU A 57 2.10 1.64 4.63
CA GLU A 57 1.93 3.04 5.04
C GLU A 57 0.94 3.78 4.13
N VAL A 58 0.99 3.56 2.81
CA VAL A 58 0.04 4.16 1.85
C VAL A 58 -1.40 3.81 2.21
N PHE A 59 -1.69 2.54 2.51
CA PHE A 59 -3.05 2.11 2.88
C PHE A 59 -3.45 2.54 4.29
N ALA A 60 -2.51 2.59 5.25
CA ALA A 60 -2.76 3.15 6.57
C ALA A 60 -3.13 4.64 6.50
N GLN A 61 -2.42 5.41 5.67
CA GLN A 61 -2.76 6.80 5.42
C GLN A 61 -4.09 6.94 4.70
N LEU A 62 -4.36 6.12 3.67
CA LEU A 62 -5.66 6.10 3.00
C LEU A 62 -6.80 5.94 4.01
N TRP A 63 -6.70 4.97 4.93
CA TRP A 63 -7.69 4.75 5.97
C TRP A 63 -7.82 5.94 6.93
N SER A 64 -6.72 6.61 7.25
CA SER A 64 -6.68 7.74 8.17
C SER A 64 -7.28 9.01 7.58
N VAL A 65 -7.08 9.24 6.28
CA VAL A 65 -7.55 10.44 5.58
C VAL A 65 -8.83 10.21 4.76
N ALA A 66 -9.34 8.98 4.69
CA ALA A 66 -10.49 8.58 3.87
C ALA A 66 -11.64 9.60 3.95
N ASP A 67 -12.09 9.94 5.16
CA ASP A 67 -13.22 10.85 5.41
C ASP A 67 -13.04 12.26 4.82
N ARG A 68 -11.78 12.68 4.61
CA ARG A 68 -11.41 14.00 4.10
C ARG A 68 -10.82 13.95 2.69
N LEU A 69 -10.65 12.75 2.12
CA LEU A 69 -9.98 12.57 0.86
C LEU A 69 -10.90 12.98 -0.29
N VAL A 70 -10.61 14.12 -0.91
CA VAL A 70 -11.29 14.56 -2.13
C VAL A 70 -10.48 14.15 -3.36
N VAL A 71 -10.85 13.02 -3.97
CA VAL A 71 -10.18 12.52 -5.18
C VAL A 71 -10.65 13.31 -6.40
N ARG A 72 -9.84 14.28 -6.83
CA ARG A 72 -10.15 15.12 -8.02
C ARG A 72 -9.83 14.48 -9.37
N ARG A 73 -8.95 13.47 -9.42
CA ARG A 73 -8.51 12.79 -10.66
C ARG A 73 -8.83 11.30 -10.63
N SER A 74 -8.10 10.54 -9.82
CA SER A 74 -8.37 9.12 -9.56
C SER A 74 -7.65 8.67 -8.30
N LEU A 75 -8.22 7.69 -7.60
CA LEU A 75 -7.61 7.14 -6.38
C LEU A 75 -6.21 6.59 -6.68
N TRP A 76 -6.06 5.92 -7.84
CA TRP A 76 -4.79 5.41 -8.32
C TRP A 76 -3.70 6.49 -8.47
N SER A 77 -4.07 7.68 -8.95
CA SER A 77 -3.10 8.77 -9.08
C SER A 77 -2.62 9.28 -7.72
N TRP A 78 -3.53 9.35 -6.74
CA TRP A 78 -3.18 9.75 -5.38
C TRP A 78 -2.29 8.70 -4.70
N LEU A 79 -2.62 7.40 -4.81
CA LEU A 79 -1.83 6.30 -4.26
C LEU A 79 -0.39 6.30 -4.79
N ARG A 80 -0.22 6.46 -6.11
CA ARG A 80 1.11 6.50 -6.74
C ARG A 80 1.94 7.70 -6.28
N LEU A 81 1.31 8.86 -6.12
CA LEU A 81 1.98 10.08 -5.65
C LEU A 81 2.46 9.91 -4.21
N LEU A 82 1.59 9.40 -3.33
CA LEU A 82 1.92 9.15 -1.93
C LEU A 82 3.02 8.09 -1.79
N ALA A 83 2.93 6.97 -2.53
CA ALA A 83 3.96 5.94 -2.54
C ALA A 83 5.32 6.49 -2.98
N LYS A 84 5.35 7.35 -4.01
CA LYS A 84 6.57 8.00 -4.49
C LYS A 84 7.16 8.94 -3.43
N ASP A 85 6.33 9.64 -2.69
CA ASP A 85 6.77 10.58 -1.64
C ASP A 85 7.38 9.84 -0.46
N LEU A 86 6.67 8.82 0.05
CA LEU A 86 7.15 7.93 1.11
C LEU A 86 8.44 7.20 0.72
N ALA A 87 8.54 6.71 -0.51
CA ALA A 87 9.76 6.08 -1.01
C ALA A 87 10.93 7.08 -1.07
N ARG A 88 10.70 8.32 -1.51
CA ARG A 88 11.74 9.37 -1.50
C ARG A 88 12.22 9.69 -0.09
N GLY A 89 11.32 9.79 0.88
CA GLY A 89 11.68 9.99 2.28
C GLY A 89 12.59 8.90 2.82
N ARG A 90 12.33 7.64 2.44
CA ARG A 90 13.15 6.48 2.85
C ARG A 90 14.48 6.38 2.12
N ALA A 91 14.54 6.80 0.86
CA ALA A 91 15.78 6.83 0.09
C ALA A 91 16.76 7.90 0.60
N GLY A 92 16.25 8.99 1.19
CA GLY A 92 17.05 10.08 1.75
C GLY A 92 17.45 9.90 3.22
N ALA A 93 16.88 8.93 3.93
CA ALA A 93 17.27 8.64 5.31
C ALA A 93 18.57 7.82 5.31
N PRO A 94 19.59 8.16 6.14
CA PRO A 94 20.74 7.29 6.31
C PRO A 94 20.23 5.92 6.75
N ARG A 95 20.68 4.89 6.02
CA ARG A 95 20.23 3.51 6.15
C ARG A 95 20.45 3.08 7.60
N CYS A 96 19.38 3.10 8.41
CA CYS A 96 19.43 2.56 9.75
C CYS A 96 19.43 1.04 9.57
N GLU A 97 20.63 0.46 9.57
CA GLU A 97 20.86 -0.98 9.56
C GLU A 97 20.05 -1.57 10.72
N ILE A 98 19.02 -2.34 10.39
CA ILE A 98 18.34 -3.18 11.35
C ILE A 98 19.19 -4.45 11.40
N PRO A 99 19.92 -4.75 12.49
CA PRO A 99 20.64 -6.01 12.58
C PRO A 99 19.60 -7.12 12.54
N THR A 100 19.57 -7.86 11.44
CA THR A 100 18.86 -9.13 11.34
C THR A 100 19.53 -10.06 12.34
N LYS A 101 18.91 -10.27 13.51
CA LYS A 101 19.27 -11.39 14.38
C LYS A 101 18.91 -12.67 13.64
N SER A 102 19.85 -13.14 12.82
CA SER A 102 20.04 -14.55 12.53
C SER A 102 20.60 -15.19 13.80
N ASP A 103 19.77 -15.31 14.84
CA ASP A 103 20.09 -16.23 15.93
C ASP A 103 19.39 -17.55 15.60
N THR A 104 20.04 -18.30 14.70
CA THR A 104 19.89 -19.75 14.66
C THR A 104 20.48 -20.27 15.95
N ALA A 105 19.69 -20.32 17.01
CA ALA A 105 19.99 -21.12 18.19
C ALA A 105 19.78 -22.59 17.81
N GLU A 106 20.81 -23.15 17.17
CA GLU A 106 21.02 -24.57 16.99
C GLU A 106 22.21 -24.94 17.89
N ASP A 107 21.91 -25.33 19.14
CA ASP A 107 22.77 -26.03 20.10
C ASP A 107 21.83 -26.40 21.28
N LYS A 108 21.61 -27.64 21.74
CA LYS A 108 22.28 -28.93 21.64
C LYS A 108 21.34 -30.00 22.21
#